data_AF-A0A942IYQ6-F1
#
_entry.id   AF-A0A942IYQ6-F1
#
_cell.length_a   1.000
_cell.length_b   1.000
_cell.length_c   1.000
_cell.angle_alpha   90.00
_cell.angle_beta   90.00
_cell.angle_gamma   90.00
#
_symmetry.space_group_name_H-M   'P 1'
#
loop_
_entity.id
_entity.type
_entity.pdbx_description
1 polymer ?
#
loop_
_entity_poly.entity_id
_entity_poly.type
_entity_poly.pdbx_seq_one_letter_code
_entity_poly.pdbx_strand_id
1 'polypeptide(L)'
;AVAAPLAAGDLPAARQAVGLIVSRDTTQLDETGVATAAVESVLENGNDAVFGTLFWFCVAGGAGAVLYRLANTLDALWGYRDARRLHFGWAAARIDDALNYVPARLTALTYALLGHTQNALACWRAQASAWSSPNAGPVMAAGAGALKVGVGGTAIYHGRDEDRPALGAGAPPTAADIGRAVALVERGQWLWLGVFAAGSLALA
;
A
#
# COMPACT_ATOMS: atom_id res chain seq x y z
N ALA A 1 8.02 11.56 8.75
CA ALA A 1 7.42 11.55 10.10
C ALA A 1 7.83 10.33 10.92
N VAL A 2 7.68 9.09 10.41
CA VAL A 2 8.05 7.86 11.16
C VAL A 2 9.53 7.51 11.10
N ALA A 3 10.16 7.57 9.91
CA ALA A 3 11.53 7.09 9.72
C ALA A 3 12.58 7.82 10.56
N ALA A 4 12.47 9.15 10.70
CA ALA A 4 13.44 9.96 11.42
C ALA A 4 13.49 9.65 12.94
N PRO A 5 12.37 9.68 13.70
CA PRO A 5 12.41 9.30 15.12
C PRO A 5 12.80 7.84 15.31
N LEU A 6 12.35 6.93 14.41
CA LEU A 6 12.74 5.51 14.50
C LEU A 6 14.24 5.31 14.31
N ALA A 7 14.85 5.99 13.34
CA ALA A 7 16.30 5.94 13.11
C ALA A 7 17.10 6.57 14.28
N ALA A 8 16.49 7.50 15.03
CA ALA A 8 17.08 8.11 16.21
C ALA A 8 16.87 7.29 17.50
N GLY A 9 16.18 6.14 17.45
CA GLY A 9 15.83 5.34 18.62
C GLY A 9 14.71 5.92 19.48
N ASP A 10 14.01 6.96 19.01
CA ASP A 10 12.84 7.54 19.68
C ASP A 10 11.57 6.74 19.33
N LEU A 11 11.46 5.56 19.94
CA LEU A 11 10.33 4.66 19.72
C LEU A 11 8.97 5.26 20.11
N PRO A 12 8.81 6.00 21.23
CA PRO A 12 7.55 6.68 21.55
C PRO A 12 7.08 7.63 20.45
N ALA A 13 7.97 8.50 19.94
CA ALA A 13 7.61 9.41 18.85
C ALA A 13 7.32 8.66 17.55
N ALA A 14 8.07 7.58 17.26
CA ALA A 14 7.84 6.75 16.07
C ALA A 14 6.48 6.02 16.13
N ARG A 15 6.08 5.48 17.29
CA ARG A 15 4.77 4.87 17.53
C ARG A 15 3.63 5.87 17.32
N GLN A 16 3.77 7.06 17.88
CA GLN A 16 2.78 8.13 17.70
C GLN A 16 2.65 8.48 16.22
N ALA A 17 3.77 8.69 15.52
CA ALA A 17 3.76 9.08 14.11
C ALA A 17 3.14 7.99 13.21
N VAL A 18 3.43 6.72 13.47
CA VAL A 18 2.86 5.63 12.65
C VAL A 18 1.38 5.41 12.97
N GLY A 19 0.95 5.63 14.23
CA GLY A 19 -0.46 5.60 14.64
C GLY A 19 -1.36 6.62 13.94
N LEU A 20 -0.79 7.66 13.32
CA LEU A 20 -1.56 8.62 12.52
C LEU A 20 -1.88 8.12 11.11
N ILE A 21 -1.21 7.06 10.63
CA ILE A 21 -1.36 6.54 9.27
C ILE A 21 -1.83 5.08 9.23
N VAL A 22 -1.98 4.42 10.38
CA VAL A 22 -2.49 3.05 10.50
C VAL A 22 -3.69 2.98 11.43
N SER A 23 -4.59 2.04 11.14
CA SER A 23 -5.76 1.78 12.00
C SER A 23 -5.50 0.77 13.12
N ARG A 24 -4.30 0.17 13.18
CA ARG A 24 -3.92 -0.81 14.21
C ARG A 24 -3.43 -0.13 15.49
N ASP A 25 -3.52 -0.83 16.62
CA ASP A 25 -2.90 -0.37 17.85
C ASP A 25 -1.38 -0.36 17.69
N THR A 26 -0.77 0.80 17.99
CA THR A 26 0.66 1.05 17.85
C THR A 26 1.39 1.13 19.18
N THR A 27 0.66 1.13 20.30
CA THR A 27 1.20 1.38 21.64
C THR A 27 2.20 0.33 22.08
N GLN A 28 2.06 -0.92 21.59
CA GLN A 28 2.90 -2.06 21.92
C GLN A 28 3.90 -2.45 20.83
N LEU A 29 3.96 -1.72 19.70
CA LEU A 29 4.84 -2.08 18.58
C LEU A 29 6.31 -1.86 18.94
N ASP A 30 7.16 -2.87 18.78
CA ASP A 30 8.61 -2.69 18.81
C ASP A 30 9.11 -1.91 17.58
N GLU A 31 10.42 -1.66 17.50
CA GLU A 31 11.00 -0.92 16.37
C GLU A 31 10.69 -1.57 15.01
N THR A 32 10.78 -2.90 14.95
CA THR A 32 10.43 -3.70 13.78
C THR A 32 8.95 -3.55 13.44
N GLY A 33 8.05 -3.66 14.42
CA GLY A 33 6.61 -3.51 14.24
C GLY A 33 6.22 -2.13 13.72
N VAL A 34 6.91 -1.07 14.15
CA VAL A 34 6.75 0.29 13.62
C VAL A 34 7.26 0.39 12.19
N ALA A 35 8.45 -0.16 11.89
CA ALA A 35 8.99 -0.17 10.53
C ALA A 35 8.10 -0.96 9.57
N THR A 36 7.64 -2.15 9.97
CA THR A 36 6.68 -2.97 9.22
C THR A 36 5.40 -2.20 8.97
N ALA A 37 4.78 -1.59 9.99
CA ALA A 37 3.57 -0.77 9.83
C ALA A 37 3.76 0.31 8.76
N ALA A 38 4.84 1.05 8.86
CA ALA A 38 5.11 2.17 7.95
C ALA A 38 5.39 1.69 6.51
N VAL A 39 6.17 0.62 6.33
CA VAL A 39 6.45 0.05 5.01
C VAL A 39 5.17 -0.51 4.37
N GLU A 40 4.38 -1.27 5.14
CA GLU A 40 3.07 -1.77 4.70
C GLU A 40 2.19 -0.61 4.21
N SER A 41 2.02 0.42 5.04
CA SER A 41 1.17 1.56 4.70
C SER A 41 1.67 2.37 3.51
N VAL A 42 2.98 2.54 3.33
CA VAL A 42 3.53 3.25 2.17
C VAL A 42 3.31 2.47 0.88
N LEU A 43 3.55 1.15 0.91
CA LEU A 43 3.40 0.31 -0.29
C LEU A 43 1.93 0.19 -0.72
N GLU A 44 1.04 -0.09 0.22
CA GLU A 44 -0.41 -0.21 0.00
C GLU A 44 -1.00 1.11 -0.48
N ASN A 45 -0.80 2.22 0.27
CA ASN A 45 -1.31 3.53 -0.13
C ASN A 45 -0.64 4.09 -1.38
N GLY A 46 0.54 3.59 -1.77
CA GLY A 46 1.14 3.94 -3.05
C GLY A 46 0.18 3.65 -4.20
N ASN A 47 -0.50 2.49 -4.17
CA ASN A 47 -1.56 2.21 -5.13
C ASN A 47 -2.75 3.16 -4.96
N ASP A 48 -3.31 3.22 -3.76
CA ASP A 48 -4.63 3.82 -3.53
C ASP A 48 -4.64 5.34 -3.62
N ALA A 49 -3.55 5.98 -3.22
CA ALA A 49 -3.43 7.44 -3.26
C ALA A 49 -2.83 7.93 -4.58
N VAL A 50 -1.81 7.24 -5.12
CA VAL A 50 -1.02 7.73 -6.24
C VAL A 50 -1.40 7.04 -7.55
N PHE A 51 -1.10 5.75 -7.68
CA PHE A 51 -1.19 5.06 -8.98
C PHE A 51 -2.62 4.87 -9.47
N GLY A 52 -3.56 4.53 -8.61
CA GLY A 52 -4.97 4.43 -8.97
C GLY A 52 -5.55 5.78 -9.40
N THR A 53 -5.21 6.85 -8.69
CA THR A 53 -5.62 8.23 -9.05
C THR A 53 -5.05 8.63 -10.40
N LEU A 54 -3.75 8.40 -10.62
CA LEU A 54 -3.07 8.66 -11.89
C LEU A 54 -3.65 7.84 -13.05
N PHE A 55 -3.95 6.57 -12.82
CA PHE A 55 -4.59 5.69 -13.80
C PHE A 55 -5.93 6.26 -14.27
N TRP A 56 -6.82 6.56 -13.32
CA TRP A 56 -8.16 7.06 -13.66
C TRP A 56 -8.15 8.49 -14.20
N PHE A 57 -7.15 9.30 -13.83
CA PHE A 57 -6.90 10.58 -14.50
C PHE A 57 -6.57 10.38 -15.98
N CYS A 58 -5.75 9.41 -16.33
CA CYS A 58 -5.42 9.16 -17.73
C CYS A 58 -6.57 8.55 -18.53
N VAL A 59 -7.38 7.70 -17.90
CA VAL A 59 -8.53 7.06 -18.57
C VAL A 59 -9.69 8.02 -18.78
N ALA A 60 -10.02 8.85 -17.78
CA ALA A 60 -11.24 9.66 -17.77
C ALA A 60 -11.04 11.11 -17.33
N GLY A 61 -9.80 11.61 -17.34
CA GLY A 61 -9.46 12.97 -16.96
C GLY A 61 -9.68 13.26 -15.47
N GLY A 62 -9.81 14.56 -15.13
CA GLY A 62 -10.05 15.00 -13.76
C GLY A 62 -11.28 14.36 -13.11
N ALA A 63 -12.34 14.10 -13.89
CA ALA A 63 -13.55 13.44 -13.39
C ALA A 63 -13.27 12.01 -12.93
N GLY A 64 -12.46 11.24 -13.67
CA GLY A 64 -12.04 9.89 -13.28
C GLY A 64 -11.25 9.89 -11.98
N ALA A 65 -10.28 10.79 -11.85
CA ALA A 65 -9.48 10.92 -10.63
C ALA A 65 -10.33 11.23 -9.38
N VAL A 66 -11.29 12.14 -9.52
CA VAL A 66 -12.21 12.50 -8.43
C VAL A 66 -13.12 11.32 -8.07
N LEU A 67 -13.72 10.67 -9.07
CA LEU A 67 -14.61 9.52 -8.85
C LEU A 67 -13.88 8.36 -8.15
N TYR A 68 -12.64 8.08 -8.57
CA TYR A 68 -11.81 7.08 -7.93
C TYR A 68 -11.49 7.42 -6.47
N ARG A 69 -11.04 8.66 -6.19
CA ARG A 69 -10.76 9.10 -4.81
C ARG A 69 -11.99 9.09 -3.93
N LEU A 70 -13.17 9.39 -4.48
CA LEU A 70 -14.44 9.26 -3.78
C LEU A 70 -14.74 7.81 -3.43
N ALA A 71 -14.62 6.88 -4.39
CA ALA A 71 -14.83 5.44 -4.12
C ALA A 71 -13.88 4.93 -3.03
N ASN A 72 -12.60 5.27 -3.10
CA ASN A 72 -11.60 4.89 -2.10
C ASN A 72 -11.89 5.47 -0.71
N THR A 73 -12.35 6.73 -0.66
CA THR A 73 -12.75 7.36 0.60
C THR A 73 -14.02 6.72 1.17
N LEU A 74 -14.98 6.36 0.31
CA LEU A 74 -16.20 5.67 0.73
C LEU A 74 -15.88 4.29 1.34
N ASP A 75 -14.97 3.54 0.74
CA ASP A 75 -14.54 2.26 1.30
C ASP A 75 -13.81 2.43 2.65
N ALA A 76 -12.88 3.37 2.75
CA ALA A 76 -12.18 3.64 4.01
C ALA A 76 -13.11 4.04 5.17
N LEU A 77 -14.20 4.77 4.88
CA LEU A 77 -15.15 5.24 5.88
C LEU A 77 -16.26 4.24 6.23
N TRP A 78 -16.71 3.44 5.25
CA TRP A 78 -17.89 2.57 5.40
C TRP A 78 -17.62 1.08 5.17
N GLY A 79 -16.41 0.70 4.75
CA GLY A 79 -15.99 -0.68 4.55
C GLY A 79 -15.86 -1.48 5.84
N TYR A 80 -15.69 -0.80 6.99
CA TYR A 80 -15.78 -1.44 8.30
C TYR A 80 -17.19 -2.00 8.52
N ARG A 81 -17.26 -3.32 8.73
CA ARG A 81 -18.48 -4.10 8.95
C ARG A 81 -19.13 -3.75 10.28
N ASP A 82 -19.73 -2.58 10.35
CA ASP A 82 -20.70 -2.25 11.38
C ASP A 82 -22.01 -2.95 11.00
N ALA A 83 -22.64 -3.66 11.95
CA ALA A 83 -23.84 -4.48 11.69
C ALA A 83 -25.00 -3.68 11.06
N ARG A 84 -24.93 -2.35 11.16
CA ARG A 84 -25.90 -1.38 10.63
C ARG A 84 -25.65 -0.95 9.17
N ARG A 85 -24.47 -1.21 8.58
CA ARG A 85 -24.02 -0.68 7.27
C ARG A 85 -23.55 -1.75 6.27
N LEU A 86 -23.76 -3.02 6.60
CA LEU A 86 -23.27 -4.20 5.86
C LEU A 86 -23.44 -4.11 4.34
N HIS A 87 -24.62 -3.76 3.83
CA HIS A 87 -24.86 -3.75 2.38
C HIS A 87 -24.20 -2.56 1.66
N PHE A 88 -24.21 -1.38 2.29
CA PHE A 88 -23.58 -0.18 1.72
C PHE A 88 -22.06 -0.28 1.75
N GLY A 89 -21.49 -0.71 2.88
CA GLY A 89 -20.06 -0.97 3.00
C GLY A 89 -19.57 -2.05 2.04
N TRP A 90 -20.35 -3.13 1.85
CA TRP A 90 -20.03 -4.17 0.87
C TRP A 90 -20.02 -3.64 -0.56
N ALA A 91 -21.01 -2.82 -0.94
CA ALA A 91 -21.06 -2.24 -2.28
C ALA A 91 -19.90 -1.26 -2.52
N ALA A 92 -19.56 -0.43 -1.52
CA ALA A 92 -18.41 0.48 -1.58
C ALA A 92 -17.10 -0.29 -1.75
N ALA A 93 -16.85 -1.32 -0.92
CA ALA A 93 -15.68 -2.18 -1.02
C ALA A 93 -15.58 -2.88 -2.38
N ARG A 94 -16.71 -3.33 -2.94
CA ARG A 94 -16.71 -4.00 -4.24
C ARG A 94 -16.41 -3.07 -5.41
N ILE A 95 -16.91 -1.83 -5.35
CA ILE A 95 -16.62 -0.80 -6.35
C ILE A 95 -15.15 -0.41 -6.26
N ASP A 96 -14.63 -0.16 -5.05
CA ASP A 96 -13.21 0.11 -4.86
C ASP A 96 -12.36 -1.04 -5.40
N ASP A 97 -12.68 -2.29 -5.03
CA ASP A 97 -11.95 -3.46 -5.49
C ASP A 97 -11.91 -3.56 -7.02
N ALA A 98 -13.02 -3.26 -7.69
CA ALA A 98 -13.12 -3.27 -9.15
C ALA A 98 -12.30 -2.14 -9.78
N LEU A 99 -12.40 -0.91 -9.26
CA LEU A 99 -11.64 0.23 -9.75
C LEU A 99 -10.14 0.09 -9.53
N ASN A 100 -9.75 -0.62 -8.47
CA ASN A 100 -8.37 -0.88 -8.12
C ASN A 100 -7.77 -2.10 -8.81
N TYR A 101 -8.59 -2.96 -9.45
CA TYR A 101 -8.10 -4.21 -10.00
C TYR A 101 -6.94 -4.01 -10.97
N VAL A 102 -7.12 -3.21 -12.02
CA VAL A 102 -6.07 -2.93 -13.02
C VAL A 102 -4.91 -2.12 -12.44
N PRO A 103 -5.11 -0.95 -11.79
CA PRO A 103 -4.00 -0.15 -11.29
C PRO A 103 -3.16 -0.92 -10.26
N ALA A 104 -3.75 -1.76 -9.40
CA ALA A 104 -2.99 -2.55 -8.44
C ALA A 104 -1.98 -3.51 -9.11
N ARG A 105 -2.33 -4.13 -10.25
CA ARG A 105 -1.39 -4.99 -11.00
C ARG A 105 -0.31 -4.17 -11.67
N LEU A 106 -0.65 -3.00 -12.22
CA LEU A 106 0.32 -2.09 -12.82
C LEU A 106 1.29 -1.54 -11.75
N THR A 107 0.79 -1.24 -10.55
CA THR A 107 1.60 -0.84 -9.39
C THR A 107 2.55 -1.96 -8.98
N ALA A 108 2.05 -3.19 -8.84
CA ALA A 108 2.88 -4.35 -8.52
C ALA A 108 3.99 -4.59 -9.57
N LEU A 109 3.67 -4.46 -10.86
CA LEU A 109 4.66 -4.50 -11.94
C LEU A 109 5.67 -3.35 -11.87
N THR A 110 5.21 -2.15 -11.53
CA THR A 110 6.05 -0.96 -11.36
C THR A 110 7.07 -1.17 -10.24
N TYR A 111 6.62 -1.68 -9.08
CA TYR A 111 7.52 -2.02 -7.97
C TYR A 111 8.50 -3.12 -8.36
N ALA A 112 8.05 -4.15 -9.08
CA ALA A 112 8.94 -5.19 -9.59
C ALA A 112 10.00 -4.64 -10.56
N LEU A 113 9.62 -3.74 -11.45
CA LEU A 113 10.53 -3.13 -12.43
C LEU A 113 11.59 -2.23 -11.77
N LEU A 114 11.19 -1.45 -10.76
CA LEU A 114 12.04 -0.42 -10.15
C LEU A 114 12.81 -0.89 -8.91
N GLY A 115 12.56 -2.11 -8.44
CA GLY A 115 13.29 -2.75 -7.35
C GLY A 115 13.88 -4.10 -7.75
N HIS A 116 13.84 -5.07 -6.84
CA HIS A 116 14.33 -6.43 -7.10
C HIS A 116 13.30 -7.28 -7.84
N THR A 117 13.31 -7.21 -9.17
CA THR A 117 12.31 -7.84 -10.05
C THR A 117 12.04 -9.31 -9.77
N GLN A 118 13.09 -10.13 -9.66
CA GLN A 118 12.92 -11.57 -9.43
C GLN A 118 12.19 -11.85 -8.11
N ASN A 119 12.59 -11.17 -7.03
CA ASN A 119 11.99 -11.34 -5.71
C ASN A 119 10.55 -10.80 -5.70
N ALA A 120 10.32 -9.62 -6.27
CA ALA A 120 8.99 -9.02 -6.35
C ALA A 120 7.98 -9.93 -7.07
N LEU A 121 8.36 -10.47 -8.24
CA LEU A 121 7.49 -11.36 -9.01
C LEU A 121 7.31 -12.72 -8.34
N ALA A 122 8.35 -13.26 -7.69
CA ALA A 122 8.25 -14.51 -6.92
C ALA A 122 7.29 -14.36 -5.73
N CYS A 123 7.46 -13.30 -4.93
CA CYS A 123 6.59 -13.00 -3.79
C CYS A 123 5.15 -12.77 -4.22
N TRP A 124 4.91 -11.95 -5.26
CA TRP A 124 3.56 -11.76 -5.79
C TRP A 124 2.92 -13.10 -6.16
N ARG A 125 3.58 -13.91 -6.99
CA ARG A 125 3.01 -15.20 -7.44
C ARG A 125 2.69 -16.15 -6.29
N ALA A 126 3.55 -16.19 -5.27
CA ALA A 126 3.41 -17.16 -4.18
C ALA A 126 2.50 -16.69 -3.05
N GLN A 127 2.39 -15.38 -2.80
CA GLN A 127 1.87 -14.85 -1.53
C GLN A 127 0.63 -13.97 -1.69
N ALA A 128 0.41 -13.35 -2.86
CA ALA A 128 -0.66 -12.36 -3.02
C ALA A 128 -2.07 -12.91 -2.74
N SER A 129 -2.32 -14.18 -3.03
CA SER A 129 -3.61 -14.83 -2.80
C SER A 129 -3.91 -15.13 -1.33
N ALA A 130 -2.91 -15.07 -0.45
CA ALA A 130 -3.11 -15.26 0.98
C ALA A 130 -3.71 -14.01 1.64
N TRP A 131 -3.58 -12.83 1.01
CA TRP A 131 -4.14 -11.58 1.52
C TRP A 131 -5.64 -11.49 1.23
N SER A 132 -6.40 -10.90 2.15
CA SER A 132 -7.86 -10.80 2.04
C SER A 132 -8.32 -9.91 0.88
N SER A 133 -7.60 -8.81 0.63
CA SER A 133 -7.88 -7.92 -0.51
C SER A 133 -7.20 -8.44 -1.78
N PRO A 134 -7.95 -8.54 -2.90
CA PRO A 134 -7.41 -8.96 -4.18
C PRO A 134 -6.45 -7.93 -4.80
N ASN A 135 -6.40 -6.71 -4.26
CA ASN A 135 -5.60 -5.59 -4.77
C ASN A 135 -4.38 -5.31 -3.89
N ALA A 136 -4.57 -5.28 -2.57
CA ALA A 136 -3.47 -5.04 -1.64
C ALA A 136 -2.44 -6.19 -1.68
N GLY A 137 -2.89 -7.44 -1.79
CA GLY A 137 -2.00 -8.62 -1.83
C GLY A 137 -0.91 -8.53 -2.91
N PRO A 138 -1.26 -8.35 -4.20
CA PRO A 138 -0.28 -8.14 -5.26
C PRO A 138 0.70 -6.97 -5.02
N VAL A 139 0.18 -5.81 -4.62
CA VAL A 139 0.97 -4.58 -4.42
C VAL A 139 1.97 -4.75 -3.28
N MET A 140 1.50 -5.28 -2.15
CA MET A 140 2.28 -5.50 -0.95
C MET A 140 3.33 -6.60 -1.13
N ALA A 141 2.95 -7.75 -1.71
CA ALA A 141 3.88 -8.84 -1.95
C ALA A 141 4.97 -8.44 -2.95
N ALA A 142 4.61 -7.75 -4.04
CA ALA A 142 5.57 -7.23 -5.01
C ALA A 142 6.46 -6.15 -4.40
N GLY A 143 5.89 -5.21 -3.63
CA GLY A 143 6.63 -4.12 -2.99
C GLY A 143 7.62 -4.61 -1.93
N ALA A 144 7.18 -5.48 -1.02
CA ALA A 144 8.06 -6.07 0.00
C ALA A 144 9.15 -6.95 -0.65
N GLY A 145 8.81 -7.73 -1.68
CA GLY A 145 9.77 -8.49 -2.47
C GLY A 145 10.77 -7.60 -3.22
N ALA A 146 10.32 -6.48 -3.78
CA ALA A 146 11.14 -5.49 -4.46
C ALA A 146 12.15 -4.82 -3.52
N LEU A 147 11.77 -4.66 -2.25
CA LEU A 147 12.63 -4.12 -1.19
C LEU A 147 13.46 -5.18 -0.47
N LYS A 148 13.23 -6.47 -0.72
CA LYS A 148 13.86 -7.59 0.01
C LYS A 148 13.63 -7.53 1.53
N VAL A 149 12.41 -7.22 1.93
CA VAL A 149 11.99 -7.23 3.33
C VAL A 149 10.81 -8.18 3.52
N GLY A 150 10.65 -8.70 4.73
CA GLY A 150 9.46 -9.46 5.13
C GLY A 150 8.50 -8.58 5.94
N VAL A 151 7.24 -8.47 5.52
CA VAL A 151 6.17 -7.75 6.24
C VAL A 151 5.05 -8.73 6.62
N GLY A 152 4.03 -8.26 7.35
CA GLY A 152 2.99 -9.10 7.95
C GLY A 152 3.26 -9.42 9.43
N GLY A 153 2.64 -10.49 9.92
CA GLY A 153 2.67 -10.90 11.32
C GLY A 153 1.51 -10.38 12.15
N THR A 154 1.53 -10.66 13.45
CA THR A 154 0.42 -10.35 14.36
C THR A 154 0.26 -8.84 14.53
N ALA A 155 -0.95 -8.34 14.29
CA ALA A 155 -1.34 -6.95 14.49
C ALA A 155 -2.56 -6.87 15.41
N ILE A 156 -2.60 -5.89 16.31
CA ILE A 156 -3.72 -5.72 17.23
C ILE A 156 -4.71 -4.70 16.65
N TYR A 157 -5.97 -5.11 16.45
CA TYR A 157 -7.06 -4.23 16.03
C TYR A 157 -8.18 -4.28 17.07
N HIS A 158 -8.57 -3.12 17.60
CA HIS A 158 -9.65 -3.01 18.62
C HIS A 158 -9.51 -4.00 19.79
N GLY A 159 -8.28 -4.26 20.24
CA GLY A 159 -7.97 -5.19 21.32
C GLY A 159 -8.02 -6.68 20.95
N ARG A 160 -8.06 -7.02 19.65
CA ARG A 160 -7.99 -8.40 19.14
C ARG A 160 -6.77 -8.59 18.27
N ASP A 161 -6.12 -9.74 18.40
CA ASP A 161 -5.05 -10.16 17.50
C ASP A 161 -5.62 -10.55 16.15
N GLU A 162 -5.08 -9.94 15.09
CA GLU A 162 -5.31 -10.30 13.70
C GLU A 162 -3.99 -10.78 13.10
N ASP A 163 -3.98 -12.03 12.63
CA ASP A 163 -2.81 -12.64 12.03
C ASP A 163 -2.74 -12.25 10.54
N ARG A 164 -1.78 -11.40 10.18
CA ARG A 164 -1.57 -11.00 8.79
C ARG A 164 -0.60 -11.96 8.11
N PRO A 165 -0.94 -12.49 6.92
CA PRO A 165 -0.05 -13.35 6.15
C PRO A 165 1.32 -12.70 5.95
N ALA A 166 2.38 -13.50 6.07
CA ALA A 166 3.73 -13.02 5.79
C ALA A 166 3.88 -12.72 4.29
N LEU A 167 4.32 -11.50 3.95
CA LEU A 167 4.56 -11.06 2.57
C LEU A 167 6.00 -10.59 2.39
N GLY A 168 6.50 -10.70 1.16
CA GLY A 168 7.87 -10.35 0.81
C GLY A 168 8.87 -11.48 1.08
N ALA A 169 10.15 -11.13 1.03
CA ALA A 169 11.26 -12.05 1.24
C ALA A 169 12.50 -11.28 1.68
N GLY A 170 13.01 -11.58 2.87
CA GLY A 170 14.24 -10.99 3.40
C GLY A 170 14.17 -10.70 4.89
N ALA A 171 15.00 -9.76 5.33
CA ALA A 171 15.08 -9.39 6.74
C ALA A 171 13.83 -8.61 7.20
N PRO A 172 13.58 -8.56 8.52
CA PRO A 172 12.58 -7.65 9.06
C PRO A 172 12.89 -6.18 8.70
N PRO A 173 11.88 -5.33 8.46
CA PRO A 173 12.07 -3.95 8.07
C PRO A 173 12.72 -3.13 9.18
N THR A 174 13.51 -2.15 8.77
CA THR A 174 14.16 -1.15 9.63
C THR A 174 13.69 0.26 9.26
N ALA A 175 14.13 1.27 10.03
CA ALA A 175 13.85 2.67 9.71
C ALA A 175 14.31 3.08 8.29
N ALA A 176 15.42 2.50 7.80
CA ALA A 176 15.92 2.79 6.46
C ALA A 176 14.97 2.27 5.36
N ASP A 177 14.28 1.16 5.62
CA ASP A 177 13.37 0.54 4.66
C ASP A 177 12.10 1.36 4.43
N ILE A 178 11.69 2.17 5.41
CA ILE A 178 10.62 3.16 5.24
C ILE A 178 11.02 4.16 4.14
N GLY A 179 12.25 4.67 4.20
CA GLY A 179 12.77 5.58 3.16
C GLY A 179 12.89 4.90 1.80
N ARG A 180 13.33 3.63 1.76
CA ARG A 180 13.39 2.85 0.52
C ARG A 180 12.01 2.61 -0.08
N ALA A 181 10.99 2.36 0.74
CA ALA A 181 9.60 2.21 0.30
C ALA A 181 9.06 3.51 -0.31
N VAL A 182 9.27 4.65 0.35
CA VAL A 182 8.88 5.97 -0.17
C VAL A 182 9.57 6.23 -1.52
N ALA A 183 10.88 6.02 -1.59
CA ALA A 183 11.64 6.22 -2.82
C ALA A 183 11.15 5.31 -3.97
N LEU A 184 10.70 4.08 -3.68
CA LEU A 184 10.14 3.18 -4.68
C LEU A 184 8.83 3.73 -5.25
N VAL A 185 7.93 4.23 -4.39
CA VAL A 185 6.67 4.87 -4.80
C VAL A 185 6.95 6.13 -5.62
N GLU A 186 7.85 7.00 -5.16
CA GLU A 186 8.21 8.24 -5.87
C GLU A 186 8.79 7.97 -7.27
N ARG A 187 9.71 7.00 -7.39
CA ARG A 187 10.25 6.61 -8.70
C ARG A 187 9.17 6.06 -9.62
N GLY A 188 8.24 5.28 -9.06
CA GLY A 188 7.07 4.80 -9.81
C GLY A 188 6.20 5.94 -10.29
N GLN A 189 5.91 6.92 -9.43
CA GLN A 189 5.13 8.11 -9.79
C GLN A 189 5.78 8.84 -10.97
N TRP A 190 7.09 9.08 -10.92
CA TRP A 190 7.81 9.73 -12.02
C TRP A 190 7.79 8.91 -13.30
N LEU A 191 7.90 7.58 -13.21
CA LEU A 191 7.77 6.70 -14.37
C LEU A 191 6.40 6.86 -15.03
N TRP A 192 5.31 6.84 -14.24
CA TRP A 192 3.95 6.99 -14.76
C TRP A 192 3.73 8.35 -15.40
N LEU A 193 4.14 9.44 -14.73
CA LEU A 193 4.06 10.78 -15.30
C LEU A 193 4.86 10.91 -16.60
N GLY A 194 6.05 10.31 -16.67
CA GLY A 194 6.88 10.29 -17.88
C GLY A 194 6.22 9.52 -19.03
N VAL A 195 5.65 8.34 -18.74
CA VAL A 195 4.91 7.54 -19.74
C VAL A 195 3.70 8.31 -20.25
N PHE A 196 2.96 8.99 -19.38
CA PHE A 196 1.80 9.79 -19.78
C PHE A 196 2.17 11.01 -20.61
N ALA A 197 3.23 11.73 -20.23
CA ALA A 197 3.73 12.87 -21.01
C ALA A 197 4.24 12.44 -22.40
N ALA A 198 4.95 11.32 -22.49
CA ALA A 198 5.39 10.78 -23.77
C ALA A 198 4.20 10.34 -24.64
N GLY A 199 3.21 9.69 -24.05
CA GLY A 199 1.99 9.27 -24.75
C GLY A 199 1.16 10.44 -25.27
N SER A 200 1.01 11.52 -24.50
CA SER A 200 0.27 12.70 -24.93
C SER A 200 0.98 13.44 -26.08
N LEU A 201 2.30 13.54 -26.03
CA LEU A 201 3.10 14.12 -27.12
C LEU A 201 3.02 13.30 -28.40
N ALA A 202 2.94 11.97 -28.32
CA ALA A 202 2.82 11.11 -29.49
C ALA A 202 1.44 11.18 -30.17
N LEU A 203 0.41 11.65 -29.47
CA LEU A 203 -0.96 11.80 -29.95
C LEU A 203 -1.29 13.23 -30.42
N ALA A 204 -0.39 14.19 -30.17
CA ALA A 204 -0.51 15.60 -30.56
C ALA A 204 0.16 15.87 -31.90
#